data_AF-A0A7X8ENI6-F1
#
_entry.id   AF-A0A7X8ENI6-F1
#
_cell.length_a   1.000
_cell.length_b   1.000
_cell.length_c   1.000
_cell.angle_alpha   90.00
_cell.angle_beta   90.00
_cell.angle_gamma   90.00
#
_symmetry.space_group_name_H-M   'P 1'
#
loop_
_entity.id
_entity.type
_entity.pdbx_description
1 polymer ?
#
loop_
_entity_poly.entity_id
_entity_poly.type
_entity_poly.pdbx_seq_one_letter_code
_entity_poly.pdbx_strand_id
1 'polypeptide(L)'
;VLKAAAYFHAKFEHIHPFADGNGRVGRTLLNYYLMTRDHPPLIVGEEDRRQYFAALQKYDEDEDLEQLYQFLKTAVEKTWARSTAVADGEKQERKGLRDFTG
;
A
#
# COMPACT_ATOMS: atom_id res chain seq x y z
N VAL A 1 -14.47 -3.65 -2.21
CA VAL A 1 -13.28 -4.19 -1.52
C VAL A 1 -12.32 -3.10 -1.05
N LEU A 2 -11.80 -2.24 -1.94
CA LEU A 2 -10.78 -1.23 -1.59
C LEU A 2 -11.16 -0.26 -0.46
N LYS A 3 -12.38 0.28 -0.42
CA LYS A 3 -12.81 1.14 0.70
C LYS A 3 -12.78 0.42 2.06
N ALA A 4 -13.20 -0.84 2.10
CA ALA A 4 -13.12 -1.65 3.32
C ALA A 4 -11.67 -1.95 3.70
N ALA A 5 -10.81 -2.21 2.72
CA ALA A 5 -9.38 -2.41 2.92
C ALA A 5 -8.70 -1.15 3.50
N ALA A 6 -9.04 0.03 2.95
CA ALA A 6 -8.59 1.32 3.44
C ALA A 6 -9.02 1.54 4.89
N TYR A 7 -10.31 1.36 5.18
CA TYR A 7 -10.85 1.55 6.52
C TYR A 7 -10.20 0.61 7.55
N PHE A 8 -10.06 -0.67 7.19
CA PHE A 8 -9.40 -1.66 8.03
C PHE A 8 -7.95 -1.26 8.35
N HIS A 9 -7.19 -0.85 7.32
CA HIS A 9 -5.81 -0.44 7.50
C HIS A 9 -5.69 0.84 8.34
N ALA A 10 -6.54 1.83 8.05
CA ALA A 10 -6.59 3.09 8.80
C ALA A 10 -6.89 2.86 10.28
N LYS A 11 -7.93 2.07 10.60
CA LYS A 11 -8.27 1.74 11.99
C LYS A 11 -7.17 0.93 12.68
N PHE A 12 -6.50 0.01 11.99
CA PHE A 12 -5.39 -0.74 12.57
C PHE A 12 -4.21 0.18 12.93
N GLU A 13 -3.79 1.06 12.01
CA GLU A 13 -2.69 2.00 12.25
C GLU A 13 -3.05 3.00 13.35
N HIS A 14 -4.31 3.45 13.40
CA HIS A 14 -4.84 4.35 14.42
C HIS A 14 -4.84 3.74 15.84
N ILE A 15 -5.26 2.47 15.98
CA ILE A 15 -5.24 1.75 17.27
C ILE A 15 -3.81 1.50 17.73
N HIS A 16 -2.88 1.30 16.79
CA HIS A 16 -1.45 1.10 17.05
C HIS A 16 -1.14 0.04 18.15
N PRO A 17 -1.63 -1.20 18.01
CA PRO A 17 -1.70 -2.16 19.12
C PRO A 17 -0.36 -2.77 19.56
N PHE A 18 0.72 -2.64 18.79
CA PHE A 18 2.03 -3.23 19.08
C PHE A 18 3.07 -2.19 19.48
N ALA A 19 4.10 -2.60 20.22
CA ALA A 19 5.20 -1.71 20.63
C ALA A 19 6.12 -1.29 19.48
N ASP A 20 6.28 -2.14 18.46
CA ASP A 20 6.96 -1.82 17.19
C ASP A 20 6.33 -2.63 16.05
N GLY A 21 6.52 -2.17 14.82
CA GLY A 21 6.21 -2.93 13.62
C GLY A 21 4.78 -2.81 13.13
N ASN A 22 3.96 -1.93 13.72
CA ASN A 22 2.58 -1.69 13.29
C ASN A 22 2.48 -1.48 11.79
N GLY A 23 3.27 -0.58 11.21
CA GLY A 23 3.28 -0.38 9.77
C GLY A 23 3.52 -1.65 8.95
N ARG A 24 4.46 -2.52 9.37
CA ARG A 24 4.74 -3.79 8.66
C ARG A 24 3.52 -4.71 8.75
N VAL A 25 2.98 -4.89 9.94
CA VAL A 25 1.81 -5.74 10.19
C VAL A 25 0.58 -5.21 9.47
N GLY A 26 0.30 -3.91 9.55
CA GLY A 26 -0.84 -3.25 8.91
C GLY A 26 -0.84 -3.42 7.39
N ARG A 27 0.32 -3.24 6.75
CA ARG A 27 0.47 -3.48 5.30
C ARG A 27 0.34 -4.96 4.94
N THR A 28 0.88 -5.87 5.76
CA THR A 28 0.72 -7.31 5.55
C THR A 28 -0.74 -7.73 5.65
N LEU A 29 -1.48 -7.25 6.66
CA LEU A 29 -2.90 -7.54 6.82
C LEU A 29 -3.75 -6.91 5.70
N LEU A 30 -3.42 -5.69 5.28
CA LEU A 30 -4.03 -5.05 4.11
C LEU A 30 -3.87 -5.92 2.86
N ASN A 31 -2.65 -6.38 2.57
CA ASN A 31 -2.37 -7.22 1.40
C ASN A 31 -3.05 -8.59 1.50
N TYR A 32 -3.07 -9.20 2.69
CA TYR A 32 -3.83 -10.43 2.92
C TYR A 32 -5.33 -10.25 2.61
N TYR A 33 -5.93 -9.15 3.07
CA TYR A 33 -7.33 -8.84 2.82
C TYR A 33 -7.63 -8.61 1.32
N LEU A 34 -6.73 -7.96 0.58
CA LEU A 34 -6.84 -7.75 -0.86
C LEU A 34 -6.72 -9.07 -1.63
N MET A 35 -5.69 -9.87 -1.34
CA MET A 35 -5.40 -11.11 -2.05
C MET A 35 -6.49 -12.18 -1.83
N THR A 36 -7.11 -12.23 -0.65
CA THR A 36 -8.26 -13.12 -0.38
C THR A 36 -9.54 -12.73 -1.15
N ARG A 37 -9.51 -11.62 -1.90
CA ARG A 37 -10.62 -11.09 -2.70
C ARG A 37 -10.20 -10.82 -4.16
N ASP A 38 -9.17 -11.51 -4.64
CA ASP A 38 -8.67 -11.42 -6.01
C ASP A 38 -8.20 -10.00 -6.42
N HIS A 39 -7.76 -9.19 -5.46
CA HIS A 39 -7.06 -7.94 -5.71
C HIS A 39 -5.53 -8.15 -5.62
N PRO A 40 -4.72 -7.49 -6.47
CA PRO A 40 -3.28 -7.57 -6.40
C PRO A 40 -2.79 -6.91 -5.11
N PRO A 41 -1.62 -7.32 -4.62
CA PRO A 41 -1.03 -6.71 -3.45
C PRO A 41 -0.67 -5.24 -3.73
N LEU A 42 -0.84 -4.41 -2.71
CA LEU A 42 -0.39 -3.03 -2.72
C LEU A 42 1.09 -2.98 -2.35
N ILE A 43 1.85 -2.18 -3.12
CA ILE A 43 3.26 -1.90 -2.88
C ILE A 43 3.38 -0.39 -2.66
N VAL A 44 3.83 0.02 -1.47
CA VAL A 44 4.17 1.43 -1.18
C VAL A 44 5.64 1.64 -1.53
N GLY A 45 5.92 2.28 -2.67
CA GLY A 45 7.26 2.66 -3.09
C GLY A 45 7.84 3.80 -2.24
N GLU A 46 9.15 4.04 -2.35
CA GLU A 46 9.82 5.16 -1.65
C GLU A 46 9.26 6.52 -2.08
N GLU A 47 8.96 6.65 -3.38
CA GLU A 47 8.38 7.84 -4.00
C GLU A 47 6.98 8.16 -3.47
N ASP A 48 6.22 7.13 -3.12
CA ASP A 48 4.84 7.21 -2.66
C ASP A 48 4.75 7.33 -1.12
N ARG A 49 5.86 7.11 -0.41
CA ARG A 49 5.93 7.03 1.05
C ARG A 49 5.37 8.27 1.74
N ARG A 50 5.70 9.47 1.23
CA ARG A 50 5.21 10.73 1.80
C ARG A 50 3.70 10.85 1.69
N GLN A 51 3.13 10.51 0.53
CA GLN A 51 1.70 10.58 0.29
C GLN A 51 0.94 9.56 1.15
N TYR A 52 1.48 8.35 1.27
CA TYR A 52 0.91 7.31 2.13
C TYR A 52 0.80 7.74 3.59
N PHE A 53 1.88 8.27 4.18
CA PHE A 53 1.84 8.75 5.57
C PHE A 53 0.94 9.97 5.75
N ALA A 54 0.91 10.90 4.79
CA ALA A 54 -0.01 12.04 4.84
C ALA A 54 -1.49 11.58 4.82
N ALA A 55 -1.80 10.54 4.06
CA ALA A 55 -3.15 9.98 4.02
C ALA A 55 -3.56 9.30 5.33
N LEU A 56 -2.63 8.61 6.00
CA LEU A 56 -2.86 8.04 7.33
C LEU A 56 -3.05 9.14 8.38
N GLN A 57 -2.18 10.16 8.38
CA GLN A 57 -2.27 11.30 9.29
C GLN A 57 -3.62 12.02 9.14
N LYS A 58 -4.12 12.18 7.91
CA LYS A 58 -5.41 12.81 7.66
C LYS A 58 -6.58 12.02 8.29
N TYR A 59 -6.49 10.70 8.27
CA TYR A 59 -7.45 9.84 8.96
C TYR A 59 -7.33 9.95 10.49
N ASP A 60 -6.10 10.03 11.02
CA ASP A 60 -5.88 10.17 12.47
C ASP A 60 -6.41 11.50 13.02
N GLU A 61 -6.33 12.57 12.24
CA GLU A 61 -6.76 13.92 12.64
C GLU A 61 -8.28 14.12 12.48
N ASP A 62 -8.84 13.70 11.36
CA ASP A 62 -10.19 14.09 10.95
C ASP A 62 -11.14 12.90 10.69
N GLU A 63 -10.67 11.65 10.86
CA GLU A 63 -11.34 10.42 10.42
C GLU A 63 -11.73 10.42 8.93
N ASP A 64 -11.08 11.26 8.11
CA ASP A 64 -11.28 11.32 6.67
C ASP A 64 -10.54 10.18 5.98
N LEU A 65 -11.30 9.22 5.45
CA LEU A 65 -10.78 8.03 4.78
C LEU A 65 -10.43 8.30 3.31
N GLU A 66 -10.91 9.38 2.72
CA GLU A 66 -10.93 9.55 1.26
C GLU A 66 -9.51 9.59 0.68
N GLN A 67 -8.56 10.25 1.35
CA GLN A 67 -7.19 10.35 0.86
C GLN A 67 -6.48 8.99 0.87
N LEU A 68 -6.70 8.18 1.92
CA LEU A 68 -6.15 6.84 1.98
C LEU A 68 -6.80 5.92 0.95
N TYR A 69 -8.11 6.04 0.74
CA TYR A 69 -8.81 5.29 -0.30
C TYR A 69 -8.26 5.62 -1.70
N GLN A 70 -8.07 6.90 -2.03
CA GLN A 70 -7.52 7.32 -3.32
C GLN A 70 -6.07 6.87 -3.51
N PHE A 71 -5.26 6.94 -2.44
CA PHE A 71 -3.91 6.39 -2.44
C PHE A 71 -3.91 4.89 -2.76
N LEU A 72 -4.71 4.10 -2.04
CA LEU A 72 -4.84 2.65 -2.25
C LEU A 72 -5.28 2.32 -3.67
N LYS A 73 -6.27 3.05 -4.20
CA LYS A 73 -6.77 2.87 -5.57
C LYS A 73 -5.64 3.05 -6.59
N THR A 74 -4.91 4.16 -6.49
CA THR A 74 -3.78 4.48 -7.39
C THR A 74 -2.68 3.42 -7.29
N ALA A 75 -2.30 3.03 -6.08
CA ALA A 75 -1.24 2.05 -5.85
C ALA A 75 -1.60 0.67 -6.41
N VAL A 76 -2.86 0.27 -6.28
CA VAL A 76 -3.38 -0.99 -6.81
C VAL A 76 -3.46 -0.96 -8.34
N GLU A 77 -3.87 0.16 -8.95
CA GLU A 77 -3.81 0.36 -10.41
C GLU A 77 -2.37 0.26 -10.94
N LYS A 78 -1.39 0.86 -10.26
CA LYS A 78 0.04 0.73 -10.60
C LYS A 78 0.51 -0.73 -10.53
N THR A 79 0.05 -1.51 -9.53
CA THR A 79 0.41 -2.94 -9.46
C THR A 79 -0.24 -3.73 -10.59
N TRP A 80 -1.52 -3.50 -10.88
CA TRP A 80 -2.21 -4.17 -11.99
C TRP A 80 -1.52 -3.95 -13.32
N ALA A 81 -1.18 -2.70 -13.65
CA ALA A 81 -0.47 -2.35 -14.88
C ALA A 81 0.88 -3.06 -14.99
N ARG A 82 1.61 -3.19 -13.87
CA ARG A 82 2.87 -3.95 -13.81
C ARG A 82 2.66 -5.44 -14.01
N SER A 83 1.61 -6.03 -13.42
CA SER A 83 1.29 -7.44 -13.57
C SER A 83 0.87 -7.81 -14.99
N THR A 84 0.10 -6.96 -15.66
CA THR A 84 -0.26 -7.15 -17.08
C THR A 84 0.96 -7.04 -18.00
N ALA A 85 1.81 -6.02 -17.82
CA ALA A 85 3.04 -5.88 -18.60
C ALA A 85 3.97 -7.11 -18.49
N VAL A 86 4.09 -7.68 -17.28
CA VAL A 86 4.87 -8.90 -17.06
C VAL A 86 4.23 -10.11 -17.76
N ALA A 87 2.90 -10.23 -17.74
CA ALA A 87 2.18 -11.28 -18.45
C ALA A 87 2.36 -11.19 -19.97
N ASP A 88 2.49 -9.96 -20.49
CA ASP A 88 2.72 -9.67 -21.91
C ASP A 88 4.21 -9.83 -22.33
N GLY A 89 5.09 -10.22 -21.40
CA GLY A 89 6.49 -10.56 -21.67
C GLY A 89 7.48 -9.39 -21.59
N GLU A 90 7.06 -8.23 -21.07
CA GLU A 90 7.95 -7.09 -20.87
C GLU A 90 8.96 -7.36 -19.73
N LYS A 91 10.26 -7.18 -20.02
CA LYS A 91 11.31 -7.33 -18.99
C LYS A 91 11.31 -6.12 -18.06
N GLN A 92 11.09 -6.36 -16.76
CA GLN A 92 11.25 -5.33 -15.74
C GLN A 92 12.73 -5.02 -15.47
N GLU A 93 13.10 -3.74 -15.53
CA GLU A 93 14.32 -3.25 -14.90
C GLU A 93 14.14 -3.26 -13.38
N ARG A 94 14.89 -4.13 -12.69
CA ARG A 94 14.99 -4.12 -11.24
C ARG A 94 16.24 -3.38 -10.86
N LYS A 95 16.15 -2.45 -9.91
CA LYS A 95 17.34 -1.86 -9.30
C LYS A 95 18.23 -2.98 -8.79
N GLY A 96 19.45 -3.04 -9.31
CA GLY A 96 20.45 -4.01 -8.90
C GLY A 96 20.98 -3.65 -7.52
N LEU A 97 21.60 -4.62 -6.84
CA LEU A 97 22.19 -4.40 -5.51
C LEU A 97 23.19 -3.22 -5.49
N ARG A 98 23.80 -2.92 -6.64
CA ARG A 98 24.75 -1.82 -6.84
C ARG A 98 24.11 -0.43 -6.81
N ASP A 99 22.81 -0.33 -7.07
CA ASP A 99 22.08 0.94 -7.10
C ASP A 99 21.77 1.48 -5.69
N PHE A 100 22.07 0.68 -4.65
CA PHE A 100 21.82 1.00 -3.24
C PHE A 100 23.12 1.17 -2.42
N THR A 101 24.28 0.96 -3.04
CA THR A 101 25.59 1.02 -2.36
C THR A 101 26.44 2.22 -2.80
N GLY A 102 25.81 3.24 -3.39
CA GLY A 102 26.45 4.48 -3.86
C GLY A 102 26.48 5.58 -2.80
#